data_AF-A0A6I5ZPD2-F1
#
_entry.id   AF-A0A6I5ZPD2-F1
#
_cell.length_a   1.000
_cell.length_b   1.000
_cell.length_c   1.000
_cell.angle_alpha   90.00
_cell.angle_beta   90.00
_cell.angle_gamma   90.00
#
_symmetry.space_group_name_H-M   'P 1'
#
loop_
_entity.id
_entity.type
_entity.pdbx_description
1 polymer ?
#
loop_
_entity_poly.entity_id
_entity_poly.type
_entity_poly.pdbx_seq_one_letter_code
_entity_poly.pdbx_strand_id
1 'polypeptide(L)'
;MIEIRFHGRYGQPVAALAGKVAQVALAAGKYAQVFENFGAYRPGAPMYAVVRIADSFIRERSANASNPDAVVVLDNSLLPLTDVTKGLKDGGMVFALGIGPETLGEKGKKFRFTPVAPAGDKEQALLVALERLWKDQYKE
;
A
#
# COMPACT_ATOMS: atom_id res chain seq x y z
N MET A 1 4.66 3.11 13.91
CA MET A 1 4.75 3.53 12.50
C MET A 1 4.09 2.47 11.65
N ILE A 2 3.21 2.90 10.77
CA ILE A 2 2.52 2.07 9.77
C ILE A 2 3.19 2.32 8.42
N GLU A 3 3.30 1.26 7.63
CA GLU A 3 3.84 1.32 6.28
C GLU A 3 2.86 0.68 5.28
N ILE A 4 2.53 1.39 4.22
CA ILE A 4 1.63 0.92 3.16
C ILE A 4 2.38 0.98 1.84
N ARG A 5 2.37 -0.13 1.09
CA ARG A 5 3.03 -0.20 -0.23
C ARG A 5 2.01 -0.32 -1.34
N PHE A 6 2.02 0.63 -2.26
CA PHE A 6 1.18 0.64 -3.46
C PHE A 6 1.95 0.05 -4.63
N HIS A 7 1.40 -0.98 -5.25
CA HIS A 7 1.90 -1.62 -6.45
C HIS A 7 1.03 -1.26 -7.65
N GLY A 8 1.66 -0.90 -8.75
CA GLY A 8 0.98 -0.63 -10.00
C GLY A 8 1.96 -0.59 -11.16
N ARG A 9 1.53 0.01 -12.26
CA ARG A 9 2.33 0.20 -13.46
C ARG A 9 2.63 1.67 -13.68
N TYR A 10 3.76 1.95 -14.31
CA TYR A 10 4.07 3.27 -14.84
C TYR A 10 2.94 3.80 -15.73
N GLY A 11 2.40 4.97 -15.38
CA GLY A 11 1.21 5.57 -15.98
C GLY A 11 -0.06 5.45 -15.13
N GLN A 12 -0.05 4.60 -14.09
CA GLN A 12 -1.14 4.51 -13.10
C GLN A 12 -0.91 5.47 -11.93
N PRO A 13 -1.95 5.85 -11.17
CA PRO A 13 -1.86 6.83 -10.09
C PRO A 13 -1.22 6.28 -8.80
N VAL A 14 -0.17 5.46 -8.88
CA VAL A 14 0.47 4.78 -7.73
C VAL A 14 1.01 5.81 -6.72
N ALA A 15 1.86 6.71 -7.19
CA ALA A 15 2.45 7.78 -6.39
C ALA A 15 1.40 8.77 -5.88
N ALA A 16 0.45 9.14 -6.73
CA ALA A 16 -0.62 10.07 -6.38
C ALA A 16 -1.50 9.52 -5.25
N LEU A 17 -1.85 8.23 -5.28
CA LEU A 17 -2.62 7.59 -4.20
C LEU A 17 -1.83 7.50 -2.89
N ALA A 18 -0.55 7.14 -2.94
CA ALA A 18 0.31 7.15 -1.76
C ALA A 18 0.42 8.57 -1.16
N GLY A 19 0.54 9.59 -2.02
CA GLY A 19 0.53 11.00 -1.65
C GLY A 19 -0.78 11.44 -1.00
N LYS A 20 -1.93 11.02 -1.54
CA LYS A 20 -3.25 11.30 -0.93
C LYS A 20 -3.37 10.68 0.46
N VAL A 21 -2.93 9.44 0.64
CA VAL A 21 -2.89 8.80 1.98
C VAL A 21 -2.01 9.59 2.94
N ALA A 22 -0.83 10.05 2.49
CA ALA A 22 0.04 10.90 3.30
C ALA A 22 -0.65 12.22 3.68
N GLN A 23 -1.37 12.86 2.76
CA GLN A 23 -2.13 14.10 3.04
C GLN A 23 -3.22 13.86 4.08
N VAL A 24 -3.98 12.77 3.98
CA VAL A 24 -4.99 12.40 4.99
C VAL A 24 -4.34 12.18 6.36
N ALA A 25 -3.20 11.51 6.41
CA ALA A 25 -2.47 11.29 7.66
C ALA A 25 -1.92 12.60 8.27
N LEU A 26 -1.35 13.48 7.44
CA LEU A 26 -0.89 14.81 7.87
C LEU A 26 -2.04 15.67 8.41
N ALA A 27 -3.19 15.66 7.74
CA ALA A 27 -4.40 16.36 8.20
C ALA A 27 -4.92 15.81 9.53
N ALA A 28 -4.66 14.53 9.85
CA ALA A 28 -4.95 13.91 11.13
C ALA A 28 -3.84 14.14 12.20
N GLY A 29 -2.91 15.06 11.96
CA GLY A 29 -1.83 15.41 12.90
C GLY A 29 -0.71 14.37 13.00
N LYS A 30 -0.62 13.43 12.05
CA LYS A 30 0.44 12.42 12.00
C LYS A 30 1.64 12.94 11.19
N TYR A 31 2.78 12.28 11.34
CA TYR A 31 3.92 12.41 10.44
C TYR A 31 3.74 11.45 9.27
N ALA A 32 3.98 11.92 8.05
CA ALA A 32 3.93 11.09 6.85
C ALA A 32 5.19 11.25 6.00
N GLN A 33 5.56 10.17 5.32
CA GLN A 33 6.69 10.14 4.40
C GLN A 33 6.34 9.24 3.20
N VAL A 34 6.60 9.70 1.98
CA VAL A 34 6.37 8.93 0.76
C VAL A 34 7.69 8.68 0.05
N PHE A 35 7.90 7.45 -0.40
CA PHE A 35 8.98 7.07 -1.29
C PHE A 35 8.41 6.44 -2.55
N GLU A 36 9.03 6.73 -3.67
CA GLU A 36 8.71 6.13 -4.95
C GLU A 36 9.90 5.31 -5.41
N ASN A 37 9.64 4.08 -5.84
CA ASN A 37 10.63 3.31 -6.57
C ASN A 37 10.42 3.54 -8.06
N PHE A 38 11.40 4.20 -8.69
CA PHE A 38 11.33 4.58 -10.08
C PHE A 38 11.81 3.52 -11.09
N GLY A 39 11.92 2.25 -10.69
CA GLY A 39 12.15 1.08 -11.57
C GLY A 39 12.93 1.35 -12.86
N ALA A 40 12.44 0.80 -13.97
CA ALA A 40 12.80 1.26 -15.31
C ALA A 40 11.71 2.20 -15.80
N TYR A 41 12.02 3.47 -16.07
CA TYR A 41 11.05 4.47 -16.48
C TYR A 41 10.56 4.22 -17.92
N ARG A 42 9.56 3.35 -18.07
CA ARG A 42 8.88 3.05 -19.33
C ARG A 42 7.40 2.73 -19.08
N PRO A 43 6.49 3.10 -20.02
CA PRO A 43 5.07 2.84 -19.86
C PRO A 43 4.77 1.38 -19.52
N GLY A 44 3.88 1.15 -18.55
CA GLY A 44 3.46 -0.19 -18.18
C GLY A 44 4.46 -0.99 -17.33
N ALA A 45 5.68 -0.50 -17.09
CA ALA A 45 6.63 -1.22 -16.22
C ALA A 45 6.11 -1.27 -14.77
N PRO A 46 6.34 -2.39 -14.05
CA PRO A 46 6.04 -2.47 -12.61
C PRO A 46 6.72 -1.36 -11.83
N MET A 47 5.97 -0.72 -10.95
CA MET A 47 6.48 0.27 -10.01
C MET A 47 5.78 0.13 -8.66
N TYR A 48 6.35 0.76 -7.64
CA TYR A 48 5.68 0.87 -6.36
C TYR A 48 5.99 2.19 -5.67
N ALA A 49 5.08 2.59 -4.77
CA ALA A 49 5.29 3.68 -3.83
C ALA A 49 5.06 3.17 -2.40
N VAL A 50 5.82 3.68 -1.44
CA VAL A 50 5.66 3.38 -0.02
C VAL A 50 5.24 4.66 0.69
N VAL A 51 4.19 4.59 1.50
CA VAL A 51 3.83 5.64 2.45
C VAL A 51 4.02 5.13 3.87
N ARG A 52 4.71 5.92 4.68
CA ARG A 52 4.90 5.69 6.11
C ARG A 52 4.13 6.73 6.90
N ILE A 53 3.49 6.29 7.97
CA ILE A 53 2.69 7.12 8.86
C ILE A 53 3.13 6.84 10.30
N ALA A 54 3.40 7.87 11.08
CA ALA A 54 3.86 7.74 12.46
C ALA A 54 3.37 8.90 13.34
N ASP A 55 3.41 8.69 14.65
CA ASP A 55 3.06 9.72 15.65
C ASP A 55 4.22 10.65 16.00
N SER A 56 5.42 10.31 15.54
CA SER A 56 6.63 11.07 15.72
C SER A 56 7.39 11.19 14.41
N PHE A 57 8.35 12.12 14.37
CA PHE A 57 9.20 12.34 13.21
C PHE A 57 9.84 11.04 12.68
N ILE A 58 9.70 10.80 11.37
CA ILE A 58 10.21 9.60 10.71
C ILE A 58 11.68 9.84 10.32
N ARG A 59 12.59 9.11 10.98
CA ARG A 59 14.04 9.21 10.73
C ARG A 59 14.53 8.37 9.56
N GLU A 60 13.81 7.29 9.24
CA GLU A 60 14.17 6.37 8.16
C GLU A 60 14.21 7.10 6.80
N ARG A 61 15.25 6.82 6.00
CA ARG A 61 15.48 7.49 4.70
C ARG A 61 15.58 6.51 3.53
N SER A 62 15.53 5.20 3.81
CA SER A 62 15.52 4.15 2.78
C SER A 62 14.20 3.38 2.78
N ALA A 63 13.78 2.93 1.60
CA ALA A 63 12.66 2.00 1.41
C ALA A 63 13.12 0.58 1.03
N ASN A 64 14.43 0.31 1.00
CA ASN A 64 14.96 -0.99 0.54
C ASN A 64 14.64 -2.15 1.50
N ALA A 65 14.54 -1.87 2.81
CA ALA A 65 14.16 -2.83 3.85
C ALA A 65 12.70 -2.61 4.33
N SER A 66 11.82 -2.27 3.39
CA SER A 66 10.40 -2.00 3.63
C SER A 66 9.66 -3.27 4.12
N ASN A 67 8.93 -3.15 5.23
CA ASN A 67 8.16 -4.21 5.88
C ASN A 67 6.71 -3.72 6.07
N PRO A 68 5.89 -3.68 5.00
CA PRO A 68 4.56 -3.07 5.03
C PRO A 68 3.58 -3.79 5.96
N ASP A 69 2.68 -3.00 6.56
CA ASP A 69 1.47 -3.45 7.25
C ASP A 69 0.33 -3.73 6.25
N ALA A 70 0.35 -3.02 5.12
CA ALA A 70 -0.61 -3.22 4.04
C ALA A 70 0.03 -3.07 2.66
N VAL A 71 -0.48 -3.82 1.70
CA VAL A 71 -0.18 -3.66 0.28
C VAL A 71 -1.45 -3.34 -0.50
N VAL A 72 -1.35 -2.41 -1.44
CA VAL A 72 -2.45 -2.05 -2.35
C VAL A 72 -1.99 -2.40 -3.76
N VAL A 73 -2.74 -3.23 -4.47
CA VAL A 73 -2.42 -3.69 -5.83
C VAL A 73 -3.41 -3.07 -6.80
N LEU A 74 -2.94 -2.14 -7.63
CA LEU A 74 -3.75 -1.47 -8.64
C LEU A 74 -3.95 -2.33 -9.89
N ASP A 75 -3.02 -3.25 -10.14
CA ASP A 75 -3.04 -4.11 -11.32
C ASP A 75 -2.60 -5.53 -10.96
N ASN A 76 -3.54 -6.46 -11.02
CA ASN A 76 -3.34 -7.87 -10.69
C ASN A 76 -2.40 -8.58 -11.67
N SER A 77 -2.20 -8.05 -12.88
CA SER A 77 -1.23 -8.60 -13.84
C SER A 77 0.23 -8.46 -13.39
N LEU A 78 0.48 -7.78 -12.26
CA LEU A 78 1.78 -7.74 -11.60
C LEU A 78 2.10 -9.01 -10.82
N LEU A 79 1.10 -9.77 -10.37
CA LEU A 79 1.27 -10.98 -9.58
C LEU A 79 2.23 -12.02 -10.20
N PRO A 80 2.14 -12.35 -11.50
CA PRO A 80 3.09 -13.28 -12.12
C PRO A 80 4.47 -12.65 -12.40
N LEU A 81 4.61 -11.32 -12.32
CA LEU A 81 5.84 -10.60 -12.66
C LEU A 81 6.71 -10.29 -11.44
N THR A 82 6.10 -10.11 -10.26
CA THR A 82 6.81 -9.75 -9.04
C THR A 82 6.03 -10.15 -7.79
N ASP A 83 6.74 -10.43 -6.69
CA ASP A 83 6.10 -10.72 -5.40
C ASP A 83 5.65 -9.40 -4.75
N VAL A 84 4.39 -9.02 -5.01
CA VAL A 84 3.74 -7.83 -4.44
C VAL A 84 3.56 -7.91 -2.92
N THR A 85 3.70 -9.10 -2.34
CA THR A 85 3.61 -9.33 -0.88
C THR A 85 4.97 -9.46 -0.20
N LYS A 86 6.07 -9.23 -0.93
CA LYS A 86 7.42 -9.34 -0.36
C LYS A 86 7.60 -8.41 0.84
N GLY A 87 7.85 -9.00 2.00
CA GLY A 87 8.02 -8.27 3.26
C GLY A 87 6.71 -7.77 3.86
N LEU A 88 5.53 -8.20 3.38
CA LEU A 88 4.28 -7.96 4.09
C LEU A 88 4.31 -8.72 5.43
N LYS A 89 3.99 -8.02 6.52
CA LYS A 89 3.93 -8.62 7.86
C LYS A 89 2.85 -9.72 7.91
N ASP A 90 3.06 -10.70 8.78
CA ASP A 90 2.03 -11.71 9.09
C ASP A 90 0.77 -11.01 9.63
N GLY A 91 -0.40 -11.40 9.11
CA GLY A 91 -1.67 -10.73 9.39
C GLY A 91 -1.89 -9.40 8.65
N GLY A 92 -0.93 -8.97 7.82
CA GLY A 92 -1.02 -7.76 7.02
C GLY A 92 -2.16 -7.78 6.00
N MET A 93 -2.54 -6.59 5.53
CA MET A 93 -3.69 -6.42 4.64
C MET A 93 -3.28 -6.34 3.16
N VAL A 94 -4.00 -7.06 2.30
CA VAL A 94 -3.89 -6.97 0.84
C VAL A 94 -5.17 -6.33 0.31
N PHE A 95 -5.03 -5.15 -0.27
CA PHE A 95 -6.10 -4.44 -0.96
C PHE A 95 -5.94 -4.65 -2.47
N ALA A 96 -6.83 -5.44 -3.07
CA ALA A 96 -6.80 -5.71 -4.49
C ALA A 96 -8.20 -6.08 -5.01
N LEU A 97 -8.50 -5.79 -6.27
CA LEU A 97 -9.81 -6.10 -6.84
C LEU A 97 -9.86 -7.55 -7.32
N GLY A 98 -10.82 -8.35 -6.86
CA GLY A 98 -11.07 -9.70 -7.40
C GLY A 98 -9.96 -10.71 -7.12
N ILE A 99 -9.15 -10.48 -6.09
CA ILE A 99 -8.11 -11.40 -5.62
C ILE A 99 -8.50 -11.91 -4.23
N GLY A 100 -8.31 -13.21 -4.00
CA GLY A 100 -8.38 -13.85 -2.69
C GLY A 100 -7.08 -14.56 -2.31
N PRO A 101 -7.03 -15.17 -1.11
CA PRO A 101 -5.88 -15.94 -0.62
C PRO A 101 -5.39 -17.00 -1.61
N GLU A 102 -6.30 -17.64 -2.34
CA GLU A 102 -6.05 -18.68 -3.33
C GLU A 102 -5.13 -18.19 -4.47
N THR A 103 -5.20 -16.91 -4.82
CA THR A 103 -4.37 -16.33 -5.89
C THR A 103 -2.89 -16.25 -5.51
N LEU A 104 -2.58 -16.23 -4.20
CA LEU A 104 -1.22 -16.19 -3.67
C LEU A 104 -0.75 -17.55 -3.11
N GLY A 105 -1.55 -18.60 -3.27
CA GLY A 105 -1.27 -19.94 -2.75
C GLY A 105 -1.11 -19.97 -1.23
N GLU A 106 -0.18 -20.79 -0.73
CA GLU A 106 0.05 -20.95 0.72
C GLU A 106 0.45 -19.66 1.43
N LYS A 107 1.11 -18.72 0.74
CA LYS A 107 1.47 -17.41 1.31
C LYS A 107 0.21 -16.58 1.61
N GLY A 108 -0.82 -16.68 0.78
CA GLY A 108 -2.07 -15.94 0.94
C GLY A 108 -2.77 -16.21 2.26
N LYS A 109 -2.62 -17.42 2.83
CA LYS A 109 -3.24 -17.80 4.11
C LYS A 109 -2.76 -16.95 5.30
N LYS A 110 -1.62 -16.26 5.17
CA LYS A 110 -1.05 -15.41 6.21
C LYS A 110 -1.61 -13.99 6.22
N PHE A 111 -2.35 -13.61 5.18
CA PHE A 111 -2.77 -12.23 4.96
C PHE A 111 -4.29 -12.09 4.98
N ARG A 112 -4.75 -10.88 5.27
CA ARG A 112 -6.16 -10.51 5.18
C ARG A 112 -6.40 -9.82 3.84
N PHE A 113 -7.51 -10.13 3.18
CA PHE A 113 -7.84 -9.55 1.87
C PHE A 113 -9.02 -8.61 2.01
N THR A 114 -8.95 -7.47 1.33
CA THR A 114 -10.07 -6.54 1.22
C THR A 114 -10.25 -6.17 -0.25
N PRO A 115 -11.43 -6.45 -0.86
CA PRO A 115 -11.67 -6.12 -2.24
C PRO A 115 -11.81 -4.60 -2.38
N VAL A 116 -10.86 -3.96 -3.06
CA VAL A 116 -10.92 -2.52 -3.34
C VAL A 116 -10.51 -2.24 -4.77
N ALA A 117 -11.31 -1.43 -5.48
CA ALA A 117 -10.94 -0.89 -6.78
C ALA A 117 -10.35 0.52 -6.59
N PRO A 118 -9.15 0.81 -7.09
CA PRO A 118 -8.49 2.10 -6.87
C PRO A 118 -8.87 3.17 -7.92
N ALA A 119 -10.14 3.28 -8.29
CA ALA A 119 -10.57 4.26 -9.31
C ALA A 119 -11.99 4.81 -9.09
N GLY A 120 -12.21 6.07 -9.48
CA GLY A 120 -13.50 6.77 -9.39
C GLY A 120 -14.00 6.91 -7.95
N ASP A 121 -15.30 6.73 -7.75
CA ASP A 121 -15.96 6.81 -6.43
C ASP A 121 -15.41 5.82 -5.40
N LYS A 122 -14.69 4.79 -5.85
CA LYS A 122 -14.09 3.75 -5.00
C LYS A 122 -12.74 4.17 -4.42
N GLU A 123 -12.13 5.25 -4.92
CA GLU A 123 -10.91 5.82 -4.33
C GLU A 123 -11.16 6.29 -2.89
N GLN A 124 -12.27 6.98 -2.64
CA GLN A 124 -12.61 7.43 -1.29
C GLN A 124 -12.79 6.24 -0.33
N ALA A 125 -13.38 5.14 -0.80
CA ALA A 125 -13.51 3.92 -0.01
C ALA A 125 -12.15 3.30 0.32
N LEU A 126 -11.19 3.32 -0.62
CA LEU A 126 -9.80 2.92 -0.36
C LEU A 126 -9.17 3.78 0.74
N LEU A 127 -9.28 5.11 0.63
CA LEU A 127 -8.70 6.03 1.61
C LEU A 127 -9.30 5.80 3.00
N VAL A 128 -10.62 5.67 3.11
CA VAL A 128 -11.30 5.37 4.39
C VAL A 128 -10.87 4.02 4.96
N ALA A 129 -10.71 3.00 4.11
CA ALA A 129 -10.27 1.68 4.57
C ALA A 129 -8.82 1.69 5.07
N LEU A 130 -7.93 2.40 4.38
CA LEU A 130 -6.54 2.56 4.80
C LEU A 130 -6.42 3.41 6.06
N GLU A 131 -7.26 4.44 6.22
CA GLU A 131 -7.26 5.31 7.41
C GLU A 131 -7.49 4.54 8.71
N ARG A 132 -8.26 3.45 8.65
CA ARG A 132 -8.50 2.56 9.80
C ARG A 132 -7.21 1.97 10.36
N LEU A 133 -6.19 1.75 9.52
CA LEU A 133 -4.92 1.17 9.94
C LEU A 133 -4.24 1.95 11.06
N TRP A 134 -4.33 3.30 11.04
CA TRP A 134 -3.74 4.16 12.08
C TRP A 134 -4.75 4.76 13.04
N LYS A 135 -6.06 4.64 12.77
CA LYS A 135 -7.11 5.02 13.72
C LYS A 135 -7.41 3.93 14.73
N ASP A 136 -7.43 2.66 14.30
CA ASP A 136 -7.77 1.53 15.17
C ASP A 136 -6.63 1.19 16.15
N GLN A 137 -5.42 1.73 15.97
CA GLN A 137 -4.33 1.69 16.97
C GLN A 137 -4.67 2.43 18.28
N TYR A 138 -5.77 3.20 18.31
CA TYR A 138 -6.16 4.06 19.44
C TYR A 138 -7.50 3.68 20.07
N LYS A 139 -8.10 2.55 19.68
CA LYS A 139 -9.24 2.00 20.42
C LYS A 139 -8.71 1.12 21.55
N GLU A 140 -8.39 1.77 22.67
CA GLU A 140 -8.45 1.13 24.00
C GLU A 140 -9.91 1.08 24.47
#